data_AF-A0A1Q9NA14-F1
#
_entry.id   AF-A0A1Q9NA14-F1
#
_cell.length_a   1.000
_cell.length_b   1.000
_cell.length_c   1.000
_cell.angle_alpha   90.00
_cell.angle_beta   90.00
_cell.angle_gamma   90.00
#
_symmetry.space_group_name_H-M   'P 1'
#
loop_
_entity.id
_entity.type
_entity.pdbx_description
1 polymer ?
#
loop_
_entity_poly.entity_id
_entity_poly.type
_entity_poly.pdbx_seq_one_letter_code
_entity_poly.pdbx_strand_id
1 'polypeptide(L)'
;MGLFDFLSRFREQKEKGVSTSAAMNDVKKAAQASNYNQASIKAFYALESIGQNYAQINRDISTTAREYSQLLVDEGRASTEELEPIILNFEIAKYSPDEVTFDDYRDVETALDSIYMIYKKGKPAKSKKSAKAGKKKRKRPKKRATGARRRRSS
;
A
#
# COMPACT_ATOMS: atom_id res chain seq x y z
N MET A 1 -17.82 -22.39 13.87
CA MET A 1 -18.05 -21.66 12.62
C MET A 1 -16.69 -21.38 11.99
N GLY A 2 -16.39 -22.07 10.89
CA GLY A 2 -15.02 -22.24 10.38
C GLY A 2 -14.55 -21.14 9.43
N LEU A 3 -13.24 -21.15 9.15
CA LEU A 3 -12.58 -20.30 8.13
C LEU A 3 -13.29 -20.37 6.76
N PHE A 4 -13.93 -21.51 6.47
CA PHE A 4 -14.70 -21.76 5.26
C PHE A 4 -16.01 -20.92 5.18
N ASP A 5 -16.70 -20.71 6.30
CA ASP A 5 -17.88 -19.83 6.38
C ASP A 5 -17.49 -18.37 6.20
N PHE A 6 -16.32 -17.98 6.74
CA PHE A 6 -15.78 -16.64 6.55
C PHE A 6 -15.40 -16.39 5.10
N LEU A 7 -14.64 -17.31 4.47
CA LEU A 7 -14.27 -17.22 3.05
C LEU A 7 -15.50 -17.15 2.14
N SER A 8 -16.55 -17.92 2.45
CA SER A 8 -17.81 -17.93 1.71
C SER A 8 -18.57 -16.61 1.87
N ARG A 9 -18.68 -16.07 3.09
CA ARG A 9 -19.28 -14.75 3.36
C ARG A 9 -18.46 -13.61 2.77
N PHE A 10 -17.13 -13.71 2.76
CA PHE A 10 -16.24 -12.72 2.14
C PHE A 10 -16.41 -12.71 0.61
N ARG A 11 -16.63 -13.89 0.01
CA ARG A 11 -16.95 -14.04 -1.41
C ARG A 11 -18.32 -13.45 -1.75
N GLU A 12 -19.32 -13.66 -0.90
CA GLU A 12 -20.66 -13.07 -1.07
C GLU A 12 -20.65 -11.54 -0.89
N GLN A 13 -19.78 -11.00 -0.03
CA GLN A 13 -19.57 -9.56 0.08
C GLN A 13 -18.69 -8.96 -1.04
N LYS A 14 -17.87 -9.76 -1.75
CA LYS A 14 -17.15 -9.31 -2.96
C LYS A 14 -18.12 -8.82 -4.04
N GLU A 15 -19.33 -9.38 -4.12
CA GLU A 15 -20.38 -8.93 -5.05
C GLU A 15 -21.06 -7.62 -4.62
N LYS A 16 -20.96 -7.23 -3.34
CA LYS A 16 -21.57 -5.99 -2.80
C LYS A 16 -20.56 -4.89 -2.43
N GLY A 17 -19.27 -5.12 -2.67
CA GLY A 17 -18.20 -4.18 -2.31
C GLY A 17 -17.98 -4.12 -0.80
N VAL A 18 -17.14 -5.00 -0.26
CA VAL A 18 -16.69 -4.90 1.14
C VAL A 18 -16.03 -3.54 1.34
N SER A 19 -16.61 -2.70 2.21
CA SER A 19 -15.98 -1.43 2.56
C SER A 19 -14.60 -1.70 3.19
N THR A 20 -13.58 -0.98 2.75
CA THR A 20 -12.21 -1.15 3.28
C THR A 20 -12.16 -1.00 4.81
N SER A 21 -13.00 -0.13 5.38
CA SER A 21 -13.12 0.05 6.83
C SER A 21 -13.58 -1.22 7.55
N ALA A 22 -14.56 -1.94 6.99
CA ALA A 22 -15.02 -3.22 7.55
C ALA A 22 -13.92 -4.28 7.51
N ALA A 23 -13.20 -4.39 6.38
CA ALA A 23 -12.09 -5.34 6.25
C ALA A 23 -10.97 -5.06 7.27
N MET A 24 -10.58 -3.79 7.45
CA MET A 24 -9.58 -3.39 8.46
C MET A 24 -10.05 -3.69 9.89
N ASN A 25 -11.33 -3.50 10.20
CA ASN A 25 -11.88 -3.83 11.52
C ASN A 25 -11.85 -5.34 11.80
N ASP A 26 -12.08 -6.17 10.79
CA ASP A 26 -12.06 -7.61 10.94
C ASP A 26 -10.65 -8.17 11.19
N VAL A 27 -9.62 -7.52 10.63
CA VAL A 27 -8.20 -7.78 10.97
C VAL A 27 -7.96 -7.50 12.45
N LYS A 28 -8.34 -6.31 12.92
CA LYS A 28 -8.16 -5.89 14.32
C LYS A 28 -8.88 -6.81 15.30
N LYS A 29 -10.10 -7.26 14.97
CA LYS A 29 -10.85 -8.23 15.78
C LYS A 29 -10.12 -9.58 15.88
N ALA A 30 -9.53 -10.06 14.79
CA ALA A 30 -8.76 -11.31 14.83
C ALA A 30 -7.48 -11.17 15.65
N ALA A 31 -6.79 -10.04 15.53
CA ALA A 31 -5.60 -9.73 16.33
C ALA A 31 -5.91 -9.60 17.83
N GLN A 32 -7.03 -8.97 18.19
CA GLN A 32 -7.51 -8.87 19.58
C GLN A 32 -7.83 -10.24 20.18
N ALA A 33 -8.27 -11.20 19.36
CA ALA A 33 -8.46 -12.58 19.77
C ALA A 33 -7.16 -13.40 19.83
N SER A 34 -6.00 -12.75 19.64
CA SER A 34 -4.67 -13.40 19.54
C SER A 34 -4.58 -14.48 18.45
N ASN A 35 -5.45 -14.40 17.43
CA ASN A 35 -5.43 -15.33 16.30
C ASN A 35 -4.70 -14.68 15.12
N TYR A 36 -3.37 -14.70 15.18
CA TYR A 36 -2.51 -14.02 14.20
C TYR A 36 -2.57 -14.67 12.81
N ASN A 37 -2.76 -15.99 12.73
CA ASN A 37 -3.02 -16.68 11.47
C ASN A 37 -4.26 -16.10 10.77
N GLN A 38 -5.38 -15.99 11.48
CA GLN A 38 -6.58 -15.38 10.90
C GLN A 38 -6.41 -13.89 10.64
N ALA A 39 -5.67 -13.18 11.50
CA ALA A 39 -5.42 -11.75 11.31
C ALA A 39 -4.62 -11.49 10.02
N SER A 40 -3.58 -12.28 9.74
CA SER A 40 -2.78 -12.21 8.52
C SER A 40 -3.57 -12.60 7.26
N ILE A 41 -4.43 -13.62 7.34
CA ILE A 41 -5.35 -13.96 6.24
C ILE A 41 -6.28 -12.79 5.93
N LYS A 42 -6.88 -12.20 6.98
CA LYS A 42 -7.77 -11.05 6.82
C LYS A 42 -7.04 -9.80 6.36
N ALA A 43 -5.79 -9.61 6.74
CA ALA A 43 -4.97 -8.47 6.34
C ALA A 43 -4.75 -8.46 4.82
N PHE A 44 -4.48 -9.63 4.25
CA PHE A 44 -4.38 -9.78 2.81
C PHE A 44 -5.72 -9.52 2.09
N TYR A 45 -6.85 -9.94 2.66
CA TYR A 45 -8.16 -9.58 2.10
C TYR A 45 -8.52 -8.10 2.25
N ALA A 46 -8.04 -7.45 3.32
CA ALA A 46 -8.14 -6.01 3.46
C ALA A 46 -7.31 -5.29 2.38
N LEU A 47 -6.13 -5.81 2.04
CA LEU A 47 -5.33 -5.33 0.90
C LEU A 47 -6.08 -5.48 -0.44
N GLU A 48 -6.78 -6.59 -0.67
CA GLU A 48 -7.65 -6.74 -1.85
C GLU A 48 -8.75 -5.66 -1.87
N SER A 49 -9.42 -5.43 -0.74
CA SER A 49 -10.44 -4.38 -0.63
C SER A 49 -9.88 -2.98 -0.85
N ILE A 50 -8.64 -2.70 -0.42
CA ILE A 50 -7.95 -1.43 -0.70
C ILE A 50 -7.71 -1.29 -2.21
N GLY A 51 -7.17 -2.32 -2.86
CA GLY A 51 -6.91 -2.33 -4.30
C GLY A 51 -8.18 -2.12 -5.13
N GLN A 52 -9.26 -2.83 -4.78
CA GLN A 52 -10.56 -2.69 -5.45
C GLN A 52 -11.15 -1.29 -5.28
N ASN A 53 -11.22 -0.78 -4.05
CA ASN A 53 -11.94 0.47 -3.78
C ASN A 53 -11.16 1.74 -4.15
N TYR A 54 -9.83 1.74 -4.01
CA TYR A 54 -9.01 2.93 -4.24
C TYR A 54 -8.22 2.89 -5.56
N ALA A 55 -7.89 1.69 -6.05
CA ALA A 55 -7.10 1.50 -7.27
C ALA A 55 -7.93 0.99 -8.46
N GLN A 56 -9.15 0.50 -8.22
CA GLN A 56 -9.95 -0.22 -9.22
C GLN A 56 -9.24 -1.46 -9.78
N ILE A 57 -8.30 -2.04 -8.99
CA ILE A 57 -7.61 -3.28 -9.34
C ILE A 57 -8.31 -4.42 -8.61
N ASN A 58 -8.91 -5.31 -9.39
CA ASN A 58 -9.52 -6.52 -8.86
C ASN A 58 -8.58 -7.70 -9.09
N ARG A 59 -8.39 -8.52 -8.04
CA ARG A 59 -7.70 -9.80 -8.16
C ARG A 59 -8.62 -10.82 -8.81
N ASP A 60 -8.14 -11.50 -9.85
CA ASP A 60 -8.82 -12.68 -10.38
C ASP A 60 -8.65 -13.89 -9.44
N ILE A 61 -9.62 -14.80 -9.45
CA ILE A 61 -9.65 -15.99 -8.60
C ILE A 61 -8.45 -16.90 -8.89
N SER A 62 -7.98 -16.92 -10.13
CA SER A 62 -6.82 -17.70 -10.57
C SER A 62 -5.48 -17.12 -10.12
N THR A 63 -5.42 -15.82 -9.86
CA THR A 63 -4.18 -15.11 -9.53
C THR A 63 -3.73 -15.46 -8.11
N THR A 64 -2.46 -15.69 -7.89
CA THR A 64 -1.84 -15.91 -6.57
C THR A 64 -1.67 -14.60 -5.79
N ALA A 65 -1.32 -14.70 -4.50
CA ALA A 65 -1.07 -13.50 -3.68
C ALA A 65 0.15 -12.71 -4.17
N ARG A 66 1.20 -13.42 -4.62
CA ARG A 66 2.42 -12.82 -5.21
C ARG A 66 2.16 -12.16 -6.56
N GLU A 67 1.38 -12.79 -7.43
CA GLU A 67 1.02 -12.17 -8.71
C GLU A 67 0.15 -10.93 -8.49
N TYR A 68 -0.76 -10.97 -7.53
CA TYR A 68 -1.56 -9.80 -7.17
C TYR A 68 -0.72 -8.66 -6.59
N SER A 69 0.28 -8.96 -5.75
CA SER A 69 1.17 -7.92 -5.23
C SER A 69 2.00 -7.28 -6.34
N GLN A 70 2.48 -8.06 -7.32
CA GLN A 70 3.19 -7.53 -8.47
C GLN A 70 2.32 -6.57 -9.28
N LEU A 71 1.03 -6.90 -9.49
CA LEU A 71 0.08 -5.99 -10.15
C LEU A 71 -0.07 -4.64 -9.40
N LEU A 72 -0.10 -4.67 -8.07
CA LEU A 72 -0.17 -3.44 -7.26
C LEU A 72 1.14 -2.62 -7.33
N VAL A 73 2.28 -3.29 -7.49
CA VAL A 73 3.59 -2.64 -7.68
C VAL A 73 3.69 -2.01 -9.06
N ASP A 74 3.24 -2.69 -10.11
CA ASP A 74 3.29 -2.22 -11.48
C ASP A 74 2.42 -0.97 -11.69
N GLU A 75 1.32 -0.85 -10.96
CA GLU A 75 0.49 0.37 -10.91
C GLU A 75 1.20 1.55 -10.20
N GLY A 76 2.35 1.31 -9.56
CA GLY A 76 3.21 2.33 -8.98
C GLY A 76 2.69 2.94 -7.67
N ARG A 77 1.75 2.27 -7.00
CA ARG A 77 1.14 2.79 -5.77
C ARG A 77 1.80 2.25 -4.50
N ALA A 78 2.28 1.02 -4.49
CA ALA A 78 3.02 0.43 -3.38
C ALA A 78 4.32 -0.22 -3.88
N SER A 79 5.32 -0.35 -3.02
CA SER A 79 6.57 -1.05 -3.33
C SER A 79 6.52 -2.52 -2.90
N THR A 80 7.37 -3.36 -3.50
CA THR A 80 7.47 -4.78 -3.12
C THR A 80 7.80 -4.95 -1.64
N GLU A 81 8.71 -4.13 -1.10
CA GLU A 81 9.10 -4.14 0.32
C GLU A 81 7.93 -3.82 1.26
N GLU A 82 6.99 -2.97 0.85
CA GLU A 82 5.80 -2.63 1.66
C GLU A 82 4.74 -3.75 1.61
N LEU A 83 4.69 -4.53 0.53
CA LEU A 83 3.70 -5.59 0.36
C LEU A 83 4.19 -6.94 0.91
N GLU A 84 5.50 -7.16 0.91
CA GLU A 84 6.12 -8.44 1.25
C GLU A 84 5.68 -9.00 2.63
N PRO A 85 5.64 -8.21 3.73
CA PRO A 85 5.19 -8.72 5.03
C PRO A 85 3.77 -9.28 4.98
N ILE A 86 2.87 -8.63 4.23
CA ILE A 86 1.47 -9.05 4.09
C ILE A 86 1.36 -10.35 3.29
N ILE A 87 2.11 -10.46 2.19
CA ILE A 87 2.06 -11.64 1.32
C ILE A 87 2.70 -12.86 2.00
N LEU A 88 3.86 -12.69 2.60
CA LEU A 88 4.60 -13.78 3.23
C LEU A 88 3.82 -14.36 4.41
N ASN A 89 3.27 -13.51 5.28
CA ASN A 89 2.47 -13.97 6.42
C ASN A 89 1.12 -14.54 6.02
N PHE A 90 0.53 -14.09 4.91
CA PHE A 90 -0.63 -14.75 4.33
C PHE A 90 -0.28 -16.16 3.86
N GLU A 91 0.86 -16.34 3.20
CA GLU A 91 1.30 -17.66 2.73
C GLU A 91 1.61 -18.59 3.89
N ILE A 92 2.27 -18.10 4.94
CA ILE A 92 2.52 -18.86 6.18
C ILE A 92 1.18 -19.29 6.78
N ALA A 93 0.28 -18.34 7.06
CA ALA A 93 -0.99 -18.63 7.70
C ALA A 93 -1.92 -19.57 6.92
N LYS A 94 -1.75 -19.66 5.59
CA LYS A 94 -2.65 -20.43 4.72
C LYS A 94 -2.06 -21.77 4.26
N TYR A 95 -0.75 -21.84 4.07
CA TYR A 95 -0.10 -22.97 3.42
C TYR A 95 1.02 -23.60 4.26
N SER A 96 1.56 -22.88 5.25
CA SER A 96 2.59 -23.42 6.13
C SER A 96 1.96 -24.20 7.29
N PRO A 97 2.63 -25.25 7.79
CA PRO A 97 2.33 -25.81 9.11
C PRO A 97 2.72 -24.86 10.26
N ASP A 98 3.56 -23.85 10.00
CA ASP A 98 4.00 -22.88 11.00
C ASP A 98 2.92 -21.84 11.33
N GLU A 99 2.91 -21.38 12.58
CA GLU A 99 2.01 -20.31 13.03
C GLU A 99 2.68 -18.94 12.89
N VAL A 100 1.88 -17.95 12.49
CA VAL A 100 2.28 -16.54 12.48
C VAL A 100 2.42 -16.06 13.91
N THR A 101 3.57 -15.50 14.26
CA THR A 101 3.80 -14.94 15.59
C THR A 101 3.22 -13.54 15.71
N PHE A 102 3.18 -13.02 16.94
CA PHE A 102 2.77 -11.63 17.17
C PHE A 102 3.68 -10.62 16.45
N ASP A 103 5.00 -10.87 16.47
CA ASP A 103 5.97 -9.97 15.84
C ASP A 103 5.79 -9.96 14.32
N ASP A 104 5.57 -11.14 13.72
CA ASP A 104 5.28 -11.24 12.29
C ASP A 104 3.97 -10.50 11.91
N TYR A 105 2.92 -10.65 12.72
CA TYR A 105 1.68 -9.93 12.51
C TYR A 105 1.83 -8.41 12.69
N ARG A 106 2.70 -7.95 13.59
CA ARG A 106 2.95 -6.52 13.80
C ARG A 106 3.53 -5.85 12.56
N ASP A 107 4.39 -6.57 11.84
CA ASP A 107 4.93 -6.11 10.55
C ASP A 107 3.82 -6.06 9.48
N VAL A 108 2.92 -7.04 9.47
CA VAL A 108 1.72 -7.04 8.61
C VAL A 108 0.81 -5.83 8.90
N GLU A 109 0.53 -5.55 10.17
CA GLU A 109 -0.32 -4.42 10.58
C GLU A 109 0.29 -3.08 10.13
N THR A 110 1.59 -2.92 10.36
CA THR A 110 2.32 -1.70 9.99
C THR A 110 2.33 -1.50 8.47
N ALA A 111 2.59 -2.57 7.71
CA ALA A 111 2.56 -2.55 6.25
C ALA A 111 1.15 -2.21 5.72
N LEU A 112 0.12 -2.84 6.26
CA LEU A 112 -1.26 -2.65 5.84
C LEU A 112 -1.75 -1.22 6.10
N ASP A 113 -1.45 -0.66 7.27
CA ASP A 113 -1.80 0.73 7.59
C ASP A 113 -1.04 1.73 6.71
N SER A 114 0.24 1.47 6.39
CA SER A 114 1.02 2.27 5.44
C SER A 114 0.35 2.31 4.07
N ILE A 115 0.02 1.13 3.52
CA ILE A 115 -0.65 1.00 2.22
C ILE A 115 -2.02 1.67 2.25
N TYR A 116 -2.82 1.44 3.29
CA TYR A 116 -4.11 2.10 3.43
C TYR A 116 -3.98 3.64 3.38
N MET A 117 -2.97 4.21 4.05
CA MET A 117 -2.72 5.65 4.03
C MET A 117 -2.26 6.16 2.66
N ILE A 118 -1.44 5.40 1.93
CA ILE A 118 -0.99 5.73 0.58
C ILE A 118 -2.19 5.83 -0.38
N TYR A 119 -3.04 4.81 -0.38
CA TYR A 119 -4.20 4.73 -1.26
C TYR A 119 -5.31 5.72 -0.87
N LYS A 120 -5.53 5.94 0.43
CA LYS A 120 -6.51 6.93 0.92
C LYS A 120 -6.12 8.37 0.60
N LYS A 121 -4.82 8.71 0.69
CA LYS A 121 -4.35 10.10 0.46
C LYS A 121 -4.09 10.39 -1.03
N GLY A 122 -4.22 9.40 -1.91
CA GLY A 122 -3.99 9.54 -3.35
C GLY A 122 -2.56 9.96 -3.70
N LYS A 123 -1.61 9.85 -2.77
CA LYS A 123 -0.20 10.18 -3.00
C LYS A 123 0.54 8.86 -3.15
N PRO A 124 1.07 8.53 -4.35
CA PRO A 124 1.86 7.32 -4.52
C PRO A 124 3.01 7.34 -3.50
N ALA A 125 3.36 6.16 -2.97
CA ALA A 125 4.61 5.98 -2.28
C ALA A 125 5.70 6.54 -3.21
N LYS A 126 6.36 7.62 -2.79
CA LYS A 126 7.54 8.10 -3.53
C LYS A 126 8.55 6.99 -3.40
N SER A 127 8.60 6.11 -4.40
CA SER A 127 9.67 5.13 -4.55
C SER A 127 10.96 5.90 -4.32
N LYS A 128 11.72 5.51 -3.29
CA LYS A 128 13.09 5.96 -3.13
C LYS A 128 13.89 5.31 -4.26
N LYS A 129 13.70 5.80 -5.49
CA LYS A 129 14.60 5.51 -6.60
C LYS A 129 15.95 6.08 -6.20
N SER A 130 16.86 5.15 -5.92
CA SER A 130 18.30 5.27 -5.97
C SER A 130 18.78 6.58 -6.61
N ALA A 131 19.50 7.38 -5.84
CA ALA A 131 20.23 8.53 -6.34
C ALA A 131 21.13 8.10 -7.51
N LYS A 132 20.78 8.48 -8.73
CA LYS A 132 21.71 8.52 -9.85
C LYS A 132 21.70 9.93 -10.43
N ALA A 133 22.85 10.58 -10.23
CA ALA A 133 23.13 11.97 -10.52
C ALA A 133 22.74 12.40 -11.95
N GLY A 134 21.99 13.50 -12.06
CA GLY A 134 21.59 14.13 -13.32
C GLY A 134 21.75 15.65 -13.28
N LYS A 135 22.99 16.11 -13.47
CA LYS A 135 23.46 17.43 -13.96
C LYS A 135 22.51 18.66 -13.91
N LYS A 136 22.94 19.62 -13.07
CA LYS A 136 23.02 21.10 -13.23
C LYS A 136 22.02 21.81 -14.16
N LYS A 137 21.32 22.82 -13.61
CA LYS A 137 21.20 24.15 -14.22
C LYS A 137 21.65 25.25 -13.26
N ARG A 138 22.86 25.78 -13.48
CA ARG A 138 23.36 27.01 -12.85
C ARG A 138 22.47 28.17 -13.28
N LYS A 139 21.83 28.87 -12.34
CA LYS A 139 21.21 30.17 -12.62
C LYS A 139 22.31 31.14 -13.07
N ARG A 140 22.22 31.66 -14.30
CA ARG A 140 23.10 32.72 -14.81
C ARG A 140 22.89 34.01 -13.99
N PRO A 141 23.93 34.71 -13.55
CA PRO A 141 23.79 36.05 -12.99
C PRO A 141 23.61 37.07 -14.13
N LYS A 142 22.54 37.87 -14.08
CA LYS A 142 22.36 39.00 -15.01
C LYS A 142 23.12 40.21 -14.44
N LYS A 143 24.23 40.59 -15.07
CA LYS A 143 24.97 41.83 -14.78
C LYS A 143 24.48 42.98 -15.67
N ARG A 144 24.26 44.12 -15.00
CA ARG A 144 24.49 45.54 -15.37
C ARG A 144 23.73 46.21 -16.53
N ALA A 145 23.15 47.36 -16.21
CA ALA A 145 23.44 48.68 -16.82
C ALA A 145 22.96 49.77 -15.84
N THR A 146 23.80 50.43 -15.03
CA THR A 146 24.44 51.73 -15.29
C THR A 146 23.71 52.62 -16.30
N GLY A 147 23.03 53.64 -15.79
CA GLY A 147 22.48 54.75 -16.57
C GLY A 147 22.50 56.04 -15.74
N ALA A 148 23.66 56.67 -15.65
CA ALA A 148 23.78 58.06 -15.21
C ALA A 148 23.71 58.96 -16.45
N ARG A 149 22.72 59.86 -16.55
CA ARG A 149 22.90 61.15 -17.23
C ARG A 149 21.84 62.21 -16.87
N ARG A 150 22.29 63.14 -16.03
CA ARG A 150 22.12 64.61 -16.03
C ARG A 150 21.08 65.27 -16.96
N ARG A 151 20.38 66.25 -16.33
CA ARG A 151 19.98 67.60 -16.79
C ARG A 151 18.78 67.74 -17.74
N ARG A 152 17.77 68.48 -17.27
CA ARG A 152 17.40 69.78 -17.87
C ARG A 152 16.57 70.64 -16.92
N SER A 153 16.97 71.90 -16.85
CA SER A 153 16.31 73.06 -16.27
C SER A 153 15.26 73.61 -17.24
N SER A 154 14.13 74.05 -16.70
CA SER A 154 13.35 75.23 -17.12
C SER A 154 12.37 75.56 -16.00
#